data_AF-A0A1Y2ANT0-F1
#
_entry.id   AF-A0A1Y2ANT0-F1
#
_cell.length_a   1.000
_cell.length_b   1.000
_cell.length_c   1.000
_cell.angle_alpha   90.00
_cell.angle_beta   90.00
_cell.angle_gamma   90.00
#
_symmetry.space_group_name_H-M   'P 1'
#
loop_
_entity.id
_entity.type
_entity.pdbx_description
1 polymer ?
#
loop_
_entity_poly.entity_id
_entity_poly.type
_entity_poly.pdbx_seq_one_letter_code
_entity_poly.pdbx_strand_id
1 'polypeptide(L)'
;MIRGVGEIHLIEDTIDAEDLHLHKESGLLFTACQGVRDSRLRWFPPACRFEHPEWAEKAEGGLRVIDPKTFKATRLELVGFTGAFVTHGIDIISDPADPQCAVFIHAVNHLPNPEYTPSSKLIPKAASQVEIFHHTIGSTSARHIASVAHPLIQTPNDILSTSPYSFYVTNDHHYREGRMRTVEVLGTQAFCAWSTTVHVEVRIVKGKLDSVEATTAVEGLHNNNGLGYGSNRSEVIICDASAGRTHLANIADDYRLKVYNSIDYTSTIDNPTWFEDPYSEATGRDASGIVCAGLVQAWKLAAEIDTGPAASLVWLTTPVPGKKNKWRKKLIFQDDGTLIRSATTALLLAIDPKENDGKKQAWLWITGCLSARMLVVKVNI
;
A
#
# COMPACT_ATOMS: atom_id res chain seq x y z
N MET A 1 -22.11 3.38 13.78
CA MET A 1 -22.05 2.81 15.15
C MET A 1 -21.02 1.69 15.16
N ILE A 2 -19.84 1.99 15.67
CA ILE A 2 -18.72 1.07 15.81
C ILE A 2 -19.12 0.00 16.84
N ARG A 3 -19.30 -1.27 16.43
CA ARG A 3 -19.58 -2.36 17.38
C ARG A 3 -18.27 -2.98 17.83
N GLY A 4 -17.96 -2.88 19.12
CA GLY A 4 -16.95 -3.70 19.80
C GLY A 4 -15.50 -3.24 19.69
N VAL A 5 -15.26 -1.95 19.42
CA VAL A 5 -13.89 -1.41 19.40
C VAL A 5 -13.45 -1.08 20.82
N GLY A 6 -12.30 -1.64 21.21
CA GLY A 6 -11.66 -1.37 22.50
C GLY A 6 -10.92 -0.04 22.51
N GLU A 7 -9.75 -0.03 23.15
CA GLU A 7 -8.84 1.12 23.20
C GLU A 7 -8.48 1.65 21.80
N ILE A 8 -8.41 2.99 21.67
CA ILE A 8 -8.18 3.72 20.41
C ILE A 8 -6.96 4.63 20.56
N HIS A 9 -6.05 4.60 19.58
CA HIS A 9 -4.95 5.55 19.42
C HIS A 9 -5.00 6.19 18.04
N LEU A 10 -4.57 7.44 17.96
CA LEU A 10 -4.44 8.19 16.73
C LEU A 10 -2.98 8.59 16.60
N ILE A 11 -2.34 8.24 15.48
CA ILE A 11 -0.90 8.41 15.31
C ILE A 11 -0.65 9.74 14.60
N GLU A 12 -0.20 10.75 15.33
CA GLU A 12 0.13 12.04 14.73
C GLU A 12 1.28 11.95 13.71
N ASP A 13 1.39 12.93 12.81
CA ASP A 13 2.36 12.97 11.69
C ASP A 13 2.26 11.80 10.70
N THR A 14 1.03 11.32 10.45
CA THR A 14 0.72 10.29 9.45
C THR A 14 -0.38 10.74 8.47
N ILE A 15 -0.27 11.99 8.01
CA ILE A 15 -1.22 12.59 7.06
C ILE A 15 -1.16 11.86 5.73
N ASP A 16 -2.31 11.44 5.23
CA ASP A 16 -2.47 10.76 3.94
C ASP A 16 -1.50 9.58 3.78
N ALA A 17 -1.22 8.89 4.89
CA ALA A 17 -0.52 7.61 4.86
C ALA A 17 -1.42 6.63 4.12
N GLU A 18 -1.01 6.20 2.93
CA GLU A 18 -1.81 5.30 2.12
C GLU A 18 -1.41 3.85 2.33
N ASP A 19 -0.16 3.60 2.71
CA ASP A 19 0.34 2.25 2.86
C ASP A 19 1.22 2.01 4.09
N LEU A 20 1.30 0.76 4.57
CA LEU A 20 1.90 0.40 5.86
C LEU A 20 2.43 -1.03 5.89
N HIS A 21 3.71 -1.18 6.27
CA HIS A 21 4.37 -2.48 6.37
C HIS A 21 5.04 -2.69 7.72
N LEU A 22 5.03 -3.95 8.18
CA LEU A 22 5.75 -4.38 9.38
C LEU A 22 7.10 -4.99 9.00
N HIS A 23 8.18 -4.44 9.57
CA HIS A 23 9.47 -5.13 9.56
C HIS A 23 9.53 -6.09 10.73
N LYS A 24 9.23 -7.38 10.49
CA LYS A 24 9.09 -8.41 11.54
C LYS A 24 10.30 -8.49 12.47
N GLU A 25 11.50 -8.34 11.91
CA GLU A 25 12.78 -8.46 12.60
C GLU A 25 12.99 -7.36 13.65
N SER A 26 12.59 -6.13 13.33
CA SER A 26 12.69 -4.98 14.27
C SER A 26 11.41 -4.75 15.09
N GLY A 27 10.27 -5.28 14.63
CA GLY A 27 8.95 -4.98 15.19
C GLY A 27 8.44 -3.56 14.92
N LEU A 28 9.10 -2.80 14.04
CA LEU A 28 8.70 -1.44 13.67
C LEU A 28 7.83 -1.44 12.41
N LEU A 29 6.95 -0.45 12.31
CA LEU A 29 6.13 -0.21 11.12
C LEU A 29 6.74 0.90 10.26
N PHE A 30 6.56 0.78 8.95
CA PHE A 30 7.07 1.72 7.95
C PHE A 30 5.92 2.21 7.07
N THR A 31 5.89 3.50 6.79
CA THR A 31 4.88 4.14 5.93
C THR A 31 5.46 5.36 5.23
N ALA A 32 4.77 5.85 4.20
CA ALA A 32 5.06 7.12 3.56
C ALA A 32 3.81 8.01 3.62
N CYS A 33 4.01 9.22 4.12
CA CYS A 33 2.93 10.17 4.40
C CYS A 33 3.20 11.49 3.68
N GLN A 34 2.15 12.25 3.41
CA GLN A 34 2.29 13.66 3.06
C GLN A 34 2.69 14.48 4.30
N GLY A 35 3.25 15.67 4.08
CA GLY A 35 3.54 16.63 5.14
C GLY A 35 2.45 17.70 5.29
N VAL A 36 1.72 17.96 4.21
CA VAL A 36 0.69 19.00 4.15
C VAL A 36 -0.67 18.39 3.85
N ARG A 37 -1.65 18.69 4.72
CA ARG A 37 -3.05 18.28 4.55
C ARG A 37 -3.61 18.84 3.24
N ASP A 38 -4.45 18.05 2.58
CA ASP A 38 -5.13 18.41 1.34
C ASP A 38 -4.20 18.60 0.12
N SER A 39 -2.89 18.37 0.27
CA SER A 39 -1.94 18.43 -0.85
C SER A 39 -2.33 17.49 -1.99
N ARG A 40 -2.85 16.30 -1.65
CA ARG A 40 -3.38 15.34 -2.62
C ARG A 40 -4.63 15.81 -3.37
N LEU A 41 -5.39 16.76 -2.84
CA LEU A 41 -6.52 17.37 -3.56
C LEU A 41 -6.04 18.29 -4.69
N ARG A 42 -4.80 18.78 -4.60
CA ARG A 42 -4.18 19.67 -5.58
C ARG A 42 -3.34 18.89 -6.60
N TRP A 43 -2.42 18.04 -6.13
CA TRP A 43 -1.57 17.21 -6.97
C TRP A 43 -1.52 15.77 -6.47
N PHE A 44 -2.23 14.88 -7.16
CA PHE A 44 -2.23 13.44 -6.94
C PHE A 44 -2.80 12.73 -8.19
N PRO A 45 -1.93 12.29 -9.10
CA PRO A 45 -2.34 11.63 -10.34
C PRO A 45 -3.31 10.44 -10.18
N PRO A 46 -3.19 9.57 -9.14
CA PRO A 46 -4.16 8.47 -8.95
C PRO A 46 -5.61 8.95 -8.79
N ALA A 47 -5.81 10.12 -8.17
CA ALA A 47 -7.11 10.78 -8.02
C ALA A 47 -7.44 11.77 -9.16
N CYS A 48 -6.69 11.73 -10.27
CA CYS A 48 -6.79 12.67 -11.39
C CYS A 48 -6.64 14.14 -10.99
N ARG A 49 -5.83 14.44 -9.97
CA ARG A 49 -5.52 15.81 -9.52
C ARG A 49 -4.20 16.26 -10.13
N PHE A 50 -4.29 17.28 -10.98
CA PHE A 50 -3.17 17.81 -11.77
C PHE A 50 -3.18 19.35 -11.77
N GLU A 51 -3.32 19.97 -10.60
CA GLU A 51 -3.12 21.41 -10.49
C GLU A 51 -1.65 21.81 -10.76
N HIS A 52 -1.25 23.03 -10.42
CA HIS A 52 0.09 23.52 -10.70
C HIS A 52 1.18 22.61 -10.09
N PRO A 53 2.24 22.25 -10.86
CA PRO A 53 3.33 21.38 -10.41
C PRO A 53 3.97 21.73 -9.06
N GLU A 54 3.97 23.01 -8.68
CA GLU A 54 4.45 23.49 -7.37
C GLU A 54 3.76 22.82 -6.17
N TRP A 55 2.54 22.28 -6.36
CA TRP A 55 1.84 21.57 -5.29
C TRP A 55 2.50 20.23 -4.96
N ALA A 56 3.20 19.60 -5.90
CA ALA A 56 3.97 18.39 -5.62
C ALA A 56 5.13 18.69 -4.64
N GLU A 57 5.81 19.83 -4.80
CA GLU A 57 6.88 20.25 -3.89
C GLU A 57 6.34 20.65 -2.52
N LYS A 58 5.21 21.38 -2.50
CA LYS A 58 4.52 21.81 -1.27
C LYS A 58 3.88 20.65 -0.49
N ALA A 59 3.78 19.45 -1.06
CA ALA A 59 3.17 18.31 -0.39
C ALA A 59 4.02 17.81 0.79
N GLU A 60 5.33 18.10 0.77
CA GLU A 60 6.29 17.77 1.84
C GLU A 60 6.23 16.29 2.27
N GLY A 61 6.04 15.36 1.33
CA GLY A 61 5.97 13.94 1.65
C GLY A 61 7.29 13.38 2.20
N GLY A 62 7.20 12.24 2.87
CA GLY A 62 8.34 11.63 3.53
C GLY A 62 8.04 10.28 4.18
N LEU A 63 9.11 9.60 4.57
CA LEU A 63 9.05 8.29 5.22
C LEU A 63 8.89 8.43 6.72
N ARG A 64 8.06 7.58 7.32
CA ARG A 64 7.87 7.47 8.77
C ARG A 64 8.18 6.06 9.23
N VAL A 65 8.83 5.99 10.41
CA VAL A 65 8.97 4.77 11.20
C VAL A 65 8.11 4.90 12.43
N ILE A 66 7.32 3.88 12.75
CA ILE A 66 6.38 3.90 13.86
C ILE A 66 6.71 2.76 14.80
N ASP A 67 6.85 3.09 16.08
CA ASP A 67 7.02 2.10 17.13
C ASP A 67 5.63 1.69 17.67
N PRO A 68 5.19 0.44 17.45
CA PRO A 68 3.87 -0.02 17.86
C PRO A 68 3.71 -0.14 19.38
N LYS A 69 4.80 -0.09 20.15
CA LYS A 69 4.74 -0.10 21.62
C LYS A 69 4.46 1.28 22.20
N THR A 70 4.98 2.33 21.55
CA THR A 70 4.83 3.71 22.02
C THR A 70 3.78 4.50 21.24
N PHE A 71 3.27 3.96 20.13
CA PHE A 71 2.31 4.61 19.23
C PHE A 71 2.83 5.94 18.68
N LYS A 72 4.15 6.04 18.44
CA LYS A 72 4.80 7.25 17.96
C LYS A 72 5.38 7.05 16.57
N ALA A 73 5.06 7.96 15.67
CA ALA A 73 5.71 8.10 14.39
C ALA A 73 6.96 8.99 14.50
N THR A 74 8.00 8.62 13.77
CA THR A 74 9.22 9.41 13.58
C THR A 74 9.42 9.64 12.09
N ARG A 75 9.39 10.89 11.66
CA ARG A 75 9.74 11.29 10.29
C ARG A 75 11.24 11.12 10.08
N LEU A 76 11.61 10.43 9.00
CA LEU A 76 13.00 10.27 8.61
C LEU A 76 13.50 11.46 7.78
N GLU A 77 14.71 11.91 8.06
CA GLU A 77 15.45 12.79 7.15
C GLU A 77 15.84 12.03 5.88
N LEU A 78 15.52 12.57 4.70
CA LEU A 78 15.85 11.94 3.42
C LEU A 78 17.20 12.44 2.91
N VAL A 79 18.27 11.72 3.23
CA VAL A 79 19.64 12.11 2.90
C VAL A 79 19.94 11.78 1.45
N GLY A 80 20.39 12.79 0.68
CA GLY A 80 20.72 12.65 -0.73
C GLY A 80 19.50 12.63 -1.67
N PHE A 81 18.29 12.84 -1.13
CA PHE A 81 17.08 13.04 -1.93
C PHE A 81 16.80 14.53 -2.12
N THR A 82 16.41 14.92 -3.33
CA THR A 82 16.05 16.30 -3.66
C THR A 82 14.81 16.34 -4.53
N GLY A 83 13.93 17.30 -4.29
CA GLY A 83 12.72 17.50 -5.10
C GLY A 83 11.44 17.07 -4.37
N ALA A 84 10.34 17.03 -5.11
CA ALA A 84 9.04 16.63 -4.59
C ALA A 84 9.01 15.15 -4.22
N PHE A 85 8.27 14.82 -3.16
CA PHE A 85 7.93 13.44 -2.83
C PHE A 85 6.43 13.33 -2.61
N VAL A 86 5.70 12.94 -3.65
CA VAL A 86 4.26 12.71 -3.60
C VAL A 86 4.04 11.21 -3.39
N THR A 87 4.03 10.82 -2.11
CA THR A 87 3.95 9.43 -1.65
C THR A 87 2.67 8.70 -2.10
N HIS A 88 2.75 7.39 -2.29
CA HIS A 88 1.63 6.45 -2.52
C HIS A 88 1.97 5.10 -1.85
N GLY A 89 1.94 3.97 -2.57
CA GLY A 89 2.33 2.66 -2.06
C GLY A 89 3.83 2.56 -1.77
N ILE A 90 4.19 1.74 -0.79
CA ILE A 90 5.58 1.43 -0.45
C ILE A 90 5.74 -0.05 -0.19
N ASP A 91 6.97 -0.55 -0.17
CA ASP A 91 7.27 -1.82 0.50
C ASP A 91 8.66 -1.76 1.11
N ILE A 92 8.95 -2.69 2.01
CA ILE A 92 10.22 -2.79 2.70
C ILE A 92 10.80 -4.20 2.57
N ILE A 93 12.11 -4.27 2.48
CA ILE A 93 12.83 -5.54 2.53
C ILE A 93 14.10 -5.40 3.36
N SER A 94 14.35 -6.36 4.25
CA SER A 94 15.56 -6.38 5.06
C SER A 94 16.81 -6.36 4.18
N ASP A 95 17.82 -5.62 4.61
CA ASP A 95 19.12 -5.66 3.96
C ASP A 95 19.73 -7.06 4.12
N PRO A 96 20.00 -7.81 3.04
CA PRO A 96 20.57 -9.15 3.16
C PRO A 96 21.93 -9.17 3.88
N ALA A 97 22.66 -8.06 3.90
CA ALA A 97 23.93 -7.94 4.61
C ALA A 97 23.74 -7.72 6.12
N ASP A 98 22.63 -7.11 6.54
CA ASP A 98 22.30 -6.88 7.94
C ASP A 98 20.77 -6.88 8.18
N PRO A 99 20.13 -8.06 8.17
CA PRO A 99 18.68 -8.15 8.11
C PRO A 99 17.95 -7.60 9.34
N GLN A 100 18.63 -7.48 10.49
CA GLN A 100 18.05 -6.96 11.71
C GLN A 100 18.28 -5.47 11.88
N CYS A 101 19.36 -4.91 11.30
CA CYS A 101 19.74 -3.54 11.52
C CYS A 101 19.50 -2.61 10.33
N ALA A 102 19.09 -3.11 9.16
CA ALA A 102 18.78 -2.25 8.03
C ALA A 102 17.68 -2.80 7.11
N VAL A 103 17.00 -1.86 6.43
CA VAL A 103 15.99 -2.14 5.40
C VAL A 103 16.24 -1.29 4.17
N PHE A 104 15.87 -1.83 3.02
CA PHE A 104 15.56 -1.05 1.83
C PHE A 104 14.07 -0.70 1.85
N ILE A 105 13.76 0.52 1.42
CA ILE A 105 12.39 1.03 1.31
C ILE A 105 12.19 1.43 -0.15
N HIS A 106 11.23 0.81 -0.81
CA HIS A 106 10.80 1.13 -2.16
C HIS A 106 9.51 1.93 -2.05
N ALA A 107 9.44 3.10 -2.69
CA ALA A 107 8.29 3.98 -2.55
C ALA A 107 7.86 4.60 -3.87
N VAL A 108 6.57 4.53 -4.18
CA VAL A 108 6.01 5.23 -5.33
C VAL A 108 6.04 6.74 -5.11
N ASN A 109 6.47 7.48 -6.14
CA ASN A 109 6.53 8.94 -6.14
C ASN A 109 5.87 9.51 -7.41
N HIS A 110 4.86 10.36 -7.23
CA HIS A 110 4.08 10.94 -8.32
C HIS A 110 4.51 12.36 -8.70
N LEU A 111 5.62 12.46 -9.43
CA LEU A 111 6.17 13.75 -9.84
C LEU A 111 5.39 14.39 -11.00
N PRO A 112 5.36 15.73 -11.08
CA PRO A 112 5.06 16.45 -12.30
C PRO A 112 6.05 16.11 -13.42
N ASN A 113 5.55 16.01 -14.65
CA ASN A 113 6.42 15.85 -15.81
C ASN A 113 6.93 17.23 -16.28
N PRO A 114 8.24 17.51 -16.19
CA PRO A 114 8.78 18.82 -16.58
C PRO A 114 8.65 19.10 -18.08
N GLU A 115 8.49 18.07 -18.92
CA GLU A 115 8.32 18.22 -20.37
C GLU A 115 6.85 18.49 -20.76
N TYR A 116 5.91 18.35 -19.82
CA TYR A 116 4.51 18.59 -20.09
C TYR A 116 4.24 20.08 -20.28
N THR A 117 3.51 20.41 -21.34
CA THR A 117 2.90 21.73 -21.54
C THR A 117 1.44 21.52 -21.93
N PRO A 118 0.54 22.51 -21.72
CA PRO A 118 -0.86 22.37 -22.11
C PRO A 118 -1.10 22.08 -23.62
N SER A 119 -0.12 22.38 -24.48
CA SER A 119 -0.16 22.05 -25.91
C SER A 119 0.37 20.64 -26.24
N SER A 120 1.08 20.00 -25.31
CA SER A 120 1.62 18.64 -25.46
C SER A 120 0.49 17.61 -25.36
N LYS A 121 0.12 16.98 -26.49
CA LYS A 121 -0.93 15.95 -26.52
C LYS A 121 -0.44 14.54 -26.13
N LEU A 122 0.86 14.28 -26.25
CA LEU A 122 1.46 12.94 -26.07
C LEU A 122 2.29 12.81 -24.80
N ILE A 123 2.66 13.93 -24.18
CA ILE A 123 3.47 13.95 -22.97
C ILE A 123 2.52 13.84 -21.78
N PRO A 124 2.64 12.83 -20.90
CA PRO A 124 1.83 12.73 -19.70
C PRO A 124 2.10 13.87 -18.73
N LYS A 125 1.08 14.32 -17.99
CA LYS A 125 1.21 15.35 -16.95
C LYS A 125 2.10 14.94 -15.78
N ALA A 126 2.16 13.64 -15.48
CA ALA A 126 2.94 13.07 -14.39
C ALA A 126 4.08 12.19 -14.93
N ALA A 127 5.22 12.24 -14.26
CA ALA A 127 6.39 11.40 -14.45
C ALA A 127 6.58 10.53 -13.20
N SER A 128 5.57 9.69 -12.92
CA SER A 128 5.58 8.80 -11.76
C SER A 128 6.74 7.81 -11.84
N GLN A 129 7.35 7.52 -10.69
CA GLN A 129 8.52 6.65 -10.57
C GLN A 129 8.54 5.94 -9.21
N VAL A 130 9.54 5.07 -9.00
CA VAL A 130 9.79 4.42 -7.71
C VAL A 130 11.12 4.92 -7.13
N GLU A 131 11.11 5.36 -5.90
CA GLU A 131 12.31 5.73 -5.15
C GLU A 131 12.81 4.54 -4.32
N ILE A 132 14.12 4.36 -4.27
CA ILE A 132 14.77 3.38 -3.39
C ILE A 132 15.55 4.12 -2.33
N PHE A 133 15.28 3.80 -1.06
CA PHE A 133 16.02 4.28 0.09
C PHE A 133 16.62 3.12 0.88
N HIS A 134 17.66 3.41 1.65
CA HIS A 134 18.26 2.51 2.63
C HIS A 134 18.20 3.16 4.01
N HIS A 135 17.71 2.43 5.00
CA HIS A 135 17.53 2.91 6.36
C HIS A 135 18.13 1.93 7.36
N THR A 136 19.01 2.44 8.23
CA THR A 136 19.50 1.70 9.39
C THR A 136 18.52 1.86 10.55
N ILE A 137 18.03 0.75 11.09
CA ILE A 137 17.09 0.71 12.21
C ILE A 137 17.63 1.51 13.39
N GLY A 138 16.80 2.39 13.94
CA GLY A 138 17.15 3.27 15.07
C GLY A 138 17.90 4.55 14.67
N SER A 139 18.29 4.72 13.40
CA SER A 139 18.77 6.01 12.91
C SER A 139 17.62 6.98 12.62
N THR A 140 17.91 8.26 12.43
CA THR A 140 16.91 9.30 12.14
C THR A 140 16.79 9.63 10.65
N SER A 141 17.45 8.87 9.79
CA SER A 141 17.55 9.18 8.35
C SER A 141 17.35 7.95 7.46
N ALA A 142 16.85 8.18 6.26
CA ALA A 142 16.88 7.23 5.16
C ALA A 142 17.72 7.83 4.02
N ARG A 143 18.72 7.08 3.55
CA ARG A 143 19.60 7.50 2.47
C ARG A 143 18.99 7.10 1.13
N HIS A 144 18.83 8.06 0.22
CA HIS A 144 18.39 7.78 -1.14
C HIS A 144 19.45 7.00 -1.92
N ILE A 145 18.99 6.04 -2.71
CA ILE A 145 19.82 5.14 -3.51
C ILE A 145 19.63 5.42 -5.00
N ALA A 146 18.37 5.44 -5.45
CA ALA A 146 18.03 5.58 -6.86
C ALA A 146 16.58 6.02 -7.05
N SER A 147 16.35 6.70 -8.17
CA SER A 147 15.02 6.99 -8.72
C SER A 147 14.80 6.14 -9.96
N VAL A 148 13.79 5.27 -9.94
CA VAL A 148 13.56 4.22 -10.93
C VAL A 148 12.34 4.58 -11.77
N ALA A 149 12.60 5.02 -13.00
CA ALA A 149 11.58 5.28 -14.01
C ALA A 149 11.78 4.34 -15.20
N HIS A 150 10.67 3.87 -15.79
CA HIS A 150 10.70 2.99 -16.97
C HIS A 150 9.39 3.13 -17.76
N PRO A 151 9.38 2.98 -19.10
CA PRO A 151 8.14 3.10 -19.90
C PRO A 151 6.99 2.14 -19.51
N LEU A 152 7.31 1.03 -18.84
CA LEU A 152 6.32 0.10 -18.29
C LEU A 152 5.79 0.53 -16.90
N ILE A 153 6.43 1.48 -16.22
CA ILE A 153 5.95 2.07 -14.96
C ILE A 153 5.16 3.33 -15.32
N GLN A 154 3.86 3.17 -15.56
CA GLN A 154 3.01 4.19 -16.17
C GLN A 154 2.12 4.91 -15.16
N THR A 155 1.51 4.13 -14.27
CA THR A 155 0.54 4.55 -13.24
C THR A 155 0.82 3.72 -11.97
N PRO A 156 2.06 3.77 -11.45
CA PRO A 156 2.47 2.95 -10.31
C PRO A 156 1.52 3.19 -9.14
N ASN A 157 1.03 2.12 -8.52
CA ASN A 157 0.15 2.20 -7.37
C ASN A 157 0.85 1.65 -6.13
N ASP A 158 1.22 0.37 -6.16
CA ASP A 158 1.85 -0.32 -5.04
C ASP A 158 3.02 -1.21 -5.47
N ILE A 159 3.84 -1.61 -4.50
CA ILE A 159 5.13 -2.29 -4.69
C ILE A 159 5.15 -3.62 -3.93
N LEU A 160 5.85 -4.61 -4.47
CA LEU A 160 6.25 -5.82 -3.75
C LEU A 160 7.75 -6.07 -3.95
N SER A 161 8.53 -5.85 -2.90
CA SER A 161 9.99 -5.97 -2.88
C SER A 161 10.41 -7.43 -2.79
N THR A 162 11.17 -7.91 -3.77
CA THR A 162 11.73 -9.27 -3.80
C THR A 162 13.21 -9.29 -3.40
N SER A 163 13.92 -8.19 -3.61
CA SER A 163 15.27 -7.93 -3.13
C SER A 163 15.52 -6.41 -3.04
N PRO A 164 16.67 -5.94 -2.53
CA PRO A 164 17.01 -4.51 -2.55
C PRO A 164 16.87 -3.83 -3.92
N TYR A 165 17.08 -4.58 -5.00
CA TYR A 165 17.12 -4.06 -6.37
C TYR A 165 16.22 -4.84 -7.34
N SER A 166 15.23 -5.56 -6.81
CA SER A 166 14.19 -6.20 -7.61
C SER A 166 12.86 -6.13 -6.90
N PHE A 167 11.82 -5.77 -7.64
CA PHE A 167 10.48 -5.60 -7.09
C PHE A 167 9.42 -5.74 -8.18
N TYR A 168 8.18 -5.97 -7.76
CA TYR A 168 7.01 -5.79 -8.60
C TYR A 168 6.40 -4.41 -8.34
N VAL A 169 5.79 -3.82 -9.36
CA VAL A 169 5.00 -2.60 -9.24
C VAL A 169 3.71 -2.74 -10.04
N THR A 170 2.58 -2.40 -9.43
CA THR A 170 1.30 -2.38 -10.13
C THR A 170 1.12 -1.08 -10.89
N ASN A 171 0.61 -1.18 -12.12
CA ASN A 171 -0.02 -0.06 -12.81
C ASN A 171 -1.53 -0.21 -12.66
N ASP A 172 -2.14 0.63 -11.84
CA ASP A 172 -3.56 0.51 -11.51
C ASP A 172 -4.49 0.84 -12.67
N HIS A 173 -3.98 1.55 -13.68
CA HIS A 173 -4.78 1.94 -14.83
C HIS A 173 -3.97 2.07 -16.12
N HIS A 174 -4.63 1.77 -17.23
CA HIS A 174 -4.13 2.06 -18.56
C HIS A 174 -4.31 3.54 -18.93
N TYR A 175 -5.50 4.10 -18.63
CA TYR A 175 -5.78 5.51 -18.92
C TYR A 175 -5.40 6.40 -17.73
N ARG A 176 -4.55 7.40 -17.96
CA ARG A 176 -4.07 8.32 -16.91
C ARG A 176 -5.12 9.33 -16.44
N GLU A 177 -6.04 9.73 -17.33
CA GLU A 177 -7.11 10.68 -17.04
C GLU A 177 -8.24 10.60 -18.09
N GLY A 178 -9.30 11.39 -17.90
CA GLY A 178 -10.38 11.57 -18.88
C GLY A 178 -11.46 10.49 -18.85
N ARG A 179 -12.34 10.51 -19.87
CA ARG A 179 -13.54 9.65 -19.88
C ARG A 179 -13.24 8.17 -19.88
N MET A 180 -12.19 7.74 -20.59
CA MET A 180 -11.79 6.34 -20.62
C MET A 180 -11.25 5.86 -19.27
N ARG A 181 -10.60 6.73 -18.48
CA ARG A 181 -10.25 6.46 -17.09
C ARG A 181 -11.50 6.23 -16.22
N THR A 182 -12.57 7.00 -16.43
CA THR A 182 -13.85 6.75 -15.74
C THR A 182 -14.48 5.41 -16.13
N VAL A 183 -14.44 5.07 -17.43
CA VAL A 183 -14.93 3.76 -17.91
C VAL A 183 -14.12 2.61 -17.29
N GLU A 184 -12.80 2.76 -17.22
CA GLU A 184 -11.91 1.79 -16.59
C GLU A 184 -12.27 1.57 -15.11
N VAL A 185 -12.46 2.64 -14.33
CA VAL A 185 -12.80 2.57 -12.90
C VAL A 185 -14.18 1.93 -12.66
N LEU A 186 -15.19 2.30 -13.45
CA LEU A 186 -16.57 1.80 -13.27
C LEU A 186 -16.83 0.45 -13.96
N GLY A 187 -15.88 0.00 -14.77
CA GLY A 187 -15.96 -1.24 -15.52
C GLY A 187 -15.82 -2.48 -14.65
N THR A 188 -15.74 -3.63 -15.32
CA THR A 188 -15.42 -4.91 -14.67
C THR A 188 -14.25 -5.53 -15.37
N GLN A 189 -13.60 -6.51 -14.73
CA GLN A 189 -12.53 -7.28 -15.36
C GLN A 189 -12.87 -7.87 -16.74
N ALA A 190 -14.12 -8.22 -17.01
CA ALA A 190 -14.50 -8.74 -18.32
C ALA A 190 -14.31 -7.72 -19.47
N PHE A 191 -14.33 -6.42 -19.18
CA PHE A 191 -14.28 -5.35 -20.17
C PHE A 191 -13.08 -4.40 -20.01
N CYS A 192 -12.56 -4.29 -18.79
CA CYS A 192 -11.56 -3.31 -18.38
C CYS A 192 -10.32 -3.94 -17.74
N ALA A 193 -9.99 -5.17 -18.14
CA ALA A 193 -8.78 -5.88 -17.72
C ALA A 193 -7.50 -5.32 -18.38
N TRP A 194 -7.22 -4.04 -18.16
CA TRP A 194 -6.17 -3.29 -18.85
C TRP A 194 -4.97 -2.94 -17.95
N SER A 195 -5.11 -3.10 -16.63
CA SER A 195 -4.02 -2.89 -15.68
C SER A 195 -2.97 -3.99 -15.79
N THR A 196 -1.76 -3.66 -15.36
CA THR A 196 -0.61 -4.57 -15.42
C THR A 196 0.12 -4.58 -14.08
N THR A 197 0.82 -5.65 -13.79
CA THR A 197 1.90 -5.63 -12.79
C THR A 197 3.20 -5.90 -13.52
N VAL A 198 4.23 -5.14 -13.19
CA VAL A 198 5.54 -5.16 -13.86
C VAL A 198 6.58 -5.62 -12.86
N HIS A 199 7.41 -6.57 -13.25
CA HIS A 199 8.63 -6.93 -12.54
C HIS A 199 9.75 -6.00 -12.99
N VAL A 200 10.54 -5.51 -12.04
CA VAL A 200 11.61 -4.55 -12.26
C VAL A 200 12.89 -5.09 -11.63
N GLU A 201 13.99 -4.97 -12.36
CA GLU A 201 15.35 -5.22 -11.89
C GLU A 201 16.20 -3.96 -12.08
N VAL A 202 16.95 -3.62 -11.06
CA VAL A 202 17.74 -2.39 -11.00
C VAL A 202 19.21 -2.74 -10.86
N ARG A 203 20.05 -2.14 -11.70
CA ARG A 203 21.50 -2.29 -11.58
C ARG A 203 22.11 -1.03 -10.98
N ILE A 204 22.79 -1.19 -9.84
CA ILE A 204 23.55 -0.12 -9.19
C ILE A 204 25.04 -0.39 -9.36
N VAL A 205 25.78 0.58 -9.92
CA VAL A 205 27.24 0.52 -10.08
C VAL A 205 27.87 1.70 -9.36
N LYS A 206 28.79 1.41 -8.44
CA LYS A 206 29.49 2.44 -7.62
C LYS A 206 28.52 3.43 -6.94
N GLY A 207 27.41 2.90 -6.43
CA GLY A 207 26.39 3.68 -5.71
C GLY A 207 25.53 4.59 -6.59
N LYS A 208 25.49 4.36 -7.91
CA LYS A 208 24.63 5.08 -8.84
C LYS A 208 23.81 4.12 -9.69
N LEU A 209 22.61 4.54 -10.08
CA LEU A 209 21.78 3.84 -11.04
C LEU A 209 22.51 3.71 -12.37
N ASP A 210 22.62 2.49 -12.87
CA ASP A 210 23.27 2.14 -14.14
C ASP A 210 22.24 1.73 -15.19
N SER A 211 21.34 0.80 -14.86
CA SER A 211 20.25 0.37 -15.74
C SER A 211 19.00 -0.04 -14.95
N VAL A 212 17.86 0.00 -15.65
CA VAL A 212 16.56 -0.49 -15.19
C VAL A 212 16.03 -1.42 -16.27
N GLU A 213 15.78 -2.67 -15.90
CA GLU A 213 15.11 -3.65 -16.76
C GLU A 213 13.72 -3.90 -16.19
N ALA A 214 12.71 -4.01 -17.06
CA ALA A 214 11.35 -4.29 -16.60
C ALA A 214 10.59 -5.16 -17.59
N THR A 215 9.76 -6.06 -17.07
CA THR A 215 8.92 -6.97 -17.84
C THR A 215 7.53 -7.06 -17.25
N THR A 216 6.50 -7.22 -18.09
CA THR A 216 5.14 -7.43 -17.60
C THR A 216 5.04 -8.79 -16.91
N ALA A 217 4.77 -8.78 -15.61
CA ALA A 217 4.65 -9.97 -14.78
C ALA A 217 3.24 -10.59 -14.83
N VAL A 218 2.21 -9.74 -14.93
CA VAL A 218 0.83 -10.15 -15.19
C VAL A 218 0.04 -9.03 -15.89
N GLU A 219 -0.87 -9.44 -16.75
CA GLU A 219 -1.85 -8.61 -17.46
C GLU A 219 -3.21 -9.34 -17.46
N GLY A 220 -4.26 -8.71 -17.99
CA GLY A 220 -5.59 -9.32 -18.04
C GLY A 220 -6.33 -9.30 -16.69
N LEU A 221 -5.87 -8.44 -15.78
CA LEU A 221 -6.52 -8.12 -14.51
C LEU A 221 -7.08 -6.69 -14.57
N HIS A 222 -8.04 -6.39 -13.71
CA HIS A 222 -8.65 -5.06 -13.61
C HIS A 222 -8.17 -4.37 -12.35
N ASN A 223 -7.84 -3.10 -12.49
CA ASN A 223 -7.43 -2.20 -11.43
C ASN A 223 -6.43 -2.79 -10.43
N ASN A 224 -5.33 -3.37 -10.94
CA ASN A 224 -4.23 -3.90 -10.11
C ASN A 224 -3.72 -2.78 -9.20
N ASN A 225 -4.08 -2.84 -7.94
CA ASN A 225 -3.86 -1.78 -6.97
C ASN A 225 -2.82 -2.31 -5.97
N GLY A 226 -3.20 -2.51 -4.71
CA GLY A 226 -2.35 -3.08 -3.68
C GLY A 226 -1.72 -4.43 -3.99
N LEU A 227 -0.48 -4.60 -3.52
CA LEU A 227 0.30 -5.82 -3.53
C LEU A 227 0.65 -6.26 -2.11
N GLY A 228 0.82 -7.55 -1.91
CA GLY A 228 1.33 -8.07 -0.65
C GLY A 228 1.77 -9.52 -0.78
N TYR A 229 2.63 -9.97 0.13
CA TYR A 229 2.89 -11.41 0.25
C TYR A 229 1.70 -12.11 0.89
N GLY A 230 1.44 -13.34 0.43
CA GLY A 230 0.49 -14.24 1.08
C GLY A 230 1.09 -14.90 2.32
N SER A 231 0.69 -16.15 2.55
CA SER A 231 1.20 -16.95 3.67
C SER A 231 2.71 -17.18 3.66
N ASN A 232 3.37 -16.93 2.53
CA ASN A 232 4.80 -17.09 2.33
C ASN A 232 5.29 -16.20 1.17
N ARG A 233 6.62 -16.10 1.00
CA ARG A 233 7.27 -15.24 -0.02
C ARG A 233 7.13 -15.74 -1.48
N SER A 234 6.47 -16.87 -1.73
CA SER A 234 6.21 -17.37 -3.10
C SER A 234 4.79 -17.06 -3.59
N GLU A 235 3.90 -16.67 -2.68
CA GLU A 235 2.52 -16.30 -2.95
C GLU A 235 2.36 -14.78 -2.90
N VAL A 236 1.71 -14.22 -3.91
CA VAL A 236 1.41 -12.80 -4.04
C VAL A 236 -0.08 -12.59 -4.02
N ILE A 237 -0.49 -11.59 -3.26
CA ILE A 237 -1.83 -11.04 -3.17
C ILE A 237 -1.85 -9.80 -4.07
N ILE A 238 -2.82 -9.72 -4.97
CA ILE A 238 -3.03 -8.56 -5.85
C ILE A 238 -4.48 -8.11 -5.67
N CYS A 239 -4.70 -6.89 -5.21
CA CYS A 239 -6.04 -6.34 -5.05
C CYS A 239 -6.51 -5.64 -6.32
N ASP A 240 -7.74 -5.93 -6.73
CA ASP A 240 -8.55 -5.15 -7.65
C ASP A 240 -9.42 -4.22 -6.80
N ALA A 241 -8.99 -2.95 -6.72
CA ALA A 241 -9.62 -2.01 -5.81
C ALA A 241 -10.99 -1.53 -6.30
N SER A 242 -11.22 -1.56 -7.61
CA SER A 242 -12.49 -1.12 -8.19
C SER A 242 -13.58 -2.20 -8.10
N ALA A 243 -13.22 -3.48 -8.25
CA ALA A 243 -14.19 -4.59 -8.21
C ALA A 243 -14.36 -5.21 -6.82
N GLY A 244 -13.51 -4.86 -5.85
CA GLY A 244 -13.55 -5.50 -4.53
C GLY A 244 -13.13 -6.96 -4.59
N ARG A 245 -12.01 -7.26 -5.26
CA ARG A 245 -11.53 -8.63 -5.44
C ARG A 245 -10.05 -8.73 -5.10
N THR A 246 -9.68 -9.81 -4.42
CA THR A 246 -8.28 -10.19 -4.28
C THR A 246 -7.97 -11.34 -5.23
N HIS A 247 -6.87 -11.24 -5.98
CA HIS A 247 -6.27 -12.34 -6.73
C HIS A 247 -5.11 -12.94 -5.94
N LEU A 248 -4.99 -14.27 -5.97
CA LEU A 248 -3.84 -14.99 -5.43
C LEU A 248 -3.03 -15.55 -6.58
N ALA A 249 -1.74 -15.27 -6.59
CA ALA A 249 -0.80 -15.68 -7.61
C ALA A 249 0.44 -16.33 -7.00
N ASN A 250 1.08 -17.23 -7.74
CA ASN A 250 2.42 -17.71 -7.41
C ASN A 250 3.45 -17.02 -8.29
N ILE A 251 4.63 -16.75 -7.74
CA ILE A 251 5.79 -16.29 -8.49
C ILE A 251 6.38 -17.49 -9.26
N ALA A 252 6.44 -17.40 -10.58
CA ALA A 252 7.13 -18.37 -11.42
C ALA A 252 8.64 -18.09 -11.49
N ASP A 253 9.42 -19.07 -11.96
CA ASP A 253 10.89 -18.95 -12.11
C ASP A 253 11.34 -17.79 -13.02
N ASP A 254 10.48 -17.38 -13.95
CA ASP A 254 10.68 -16.25 -14.86
C ASP A 254 10.02 -14.95 -14.37
N TYR A 255 9.76 -14.87 -13.07
CA TYR A 255 9.13 -13.75 -12.38
C TYR A 255 7.68 -13.43 -12.79
N ARG A 256 7.05 -14.21 -13.70
CA ARG A 256 5.62 -14.00 -14.00
C ARG A 256 4.74 -14.40 -12.81
N LEU A 257 3.68 -13.65 -12.59
CA LEU A 257 2.69 -13.95 -11.54
C LEU A 257 1.57 -14.82 -12.12
N LYS A 258 1.50 -16.08 -11.68
CA LYS A 258 0.49 -17.04 -12.13
C LYS A 258 -0.71 -17.04 -11.19
N VAL A 259 -1.74 -16.30 -11.56
CA VAL A 259 -3.01 -16.24 -10.80
C VAL A 259 -3.66 -17.62 -10.77
N TYR A 260 -3.99 -18.09 -9.57
CA TYR A 260 -4.56 -19.43 -9.37
C TYR A 260 -5.90 -19.41 -8.60
N ASN A 261 -6.25 -18.30 -7.96
CA ASN A 261 -7.50 -18.15 -7.22
C ASN A 261 -7.92 -16.68 -7.13
N SER A 262 -9.17 -16.43 -6.77
CA SER A 262 -9.68 -15.08 -6.49
C SER A 262 -10.75 -15.11 -5.40
N ILE A 263 -10.85 -14.02 -4.65
CA ILE A 263 -11.77 -13.85 -3.53
C ILE A 263 -12.50 -12.53 -3.73
N ASP A 264 -13.81 -12.58 -3.99
CA ASP A 264 -14.64 -11.38 -4.11
C ASP A 264 -15.12 -10.89 -2.73
N TYR A 265 -15.26 -9.59 -2.58
CA TYR A 265 -15.79 -8.89 -1.41
C TYR A 265 -17.05 -8.11 -1.79
N THR A 266 -17.82 -7.69 -0.78
CA THR A 266 -19.03 -6.88 -0.97
C THR A 266 -18.76 -5.37 -0.89
N SER A 267 -17.48 -5.00 -0.83
CA SER A 267 -16.98 -3.64 -0.76
C SER A 267 -15.75 -3.56 -1.66
N THR A 268 -15.31 -2.35 -1.99
CA THR A 268 -13.94 -2.20 -2.47
C THR A 268 -12.97 -2.65 -1.37
N ILE A 269 -11.79 -3.04 -1.82
CA ILE A 269 -10.62 -3.31 -0.99
C ILE A 269 -9.46 -2.55 -1.61
N ASP A 270 -8.35 -2.42 -0.91
CA ASP A 270 -7.20 -1.67 -1.39
C ASP A 270 -5.94 -2.47 -1.00
N ASN A 271 -4.91 -1.87 -0.45
CA ASN A 271 -3.66 -2.53 -0.05
C ASN A 271 -3.82 -3.73 0.92
N PRO A 272 -3.38 -4.95 0.53
CA PRO A 272 -3.46 -6.14 1.37
C PRO A 272 -2.24 -6.31 2.28
N THR A 273 -2.45 -6.85 3.49
CA THR A 273 -1.38 -7.43 4.31
C THR A 273 -1.70 -8.87 4.69
N TRP A 274 -0.67 -9.67 4.97
CA TRP A 274 -0.85 -10.99 5.57
C TRP A 274 -0.60 -10.95 7.07
N PHE A 275 -1.63 -11.25 7.85
CA PHE A 275 -1.52 -11.46 9.28
C PHE A 275 -1.15 -12.92 9.57
N GLU A 276 -0.04 -13.10 10.27
CA GLU A 276 0.37 -14.38 10.84
C GLU A 276 0.04 -14.37 12.34
N ASP A 277 -0.70 -15.36 12.80
CA ASP A 277 -1.16 -15.48 14.18
C ASP A 277 -0.16 -16.28 15.03
N PRO A 278 0.72 -15.62 15.81
CA PRO A 278 1.78 -16.29 16.55
C PRO A 278 1.26 -17.11 17.74
N TYR A 279 -0.03 -16.96 18.09
CA TYR A 279 -0.65 -17.65 19.22
C TYR A 279 -1.65 -18.73 18.78
N SER A 280 -1.63 -19.10 17.49
CA SER A 280 -2.53 -20.12 16.93
C SER A 280 -2.45 -21.46 17.66
N GLU A 281 -1.24 -21.97 17.92
CA GLU A 281 -1.00 -23.20 18.67
C GLU A 281 -1.48 -23.10 20.12
N ALA A 282 -1.08 -22.04 20.82
CA ALA A 282 -1.41 -21.83 22.24
C ALA A 282 -2.92 -21.70 22.48
N THR A 283 -3.66 -21.20 21.48
CA THR A 283 -5.11 -20.97 21.58
C THR A 283 -5.95 -22.02 20.85
N GLY A 284 -5.31 -22.97 20.14
CA GLY A 284 -5.99 -24.01 19.37
C GLY A 284 -6.83 -23.50 18.19
N ARG A 285 -6.64 -22.24 17.77
CA ARG A 285 -7.38 -21.62 16.68
C ARG A 285 -6.46 -20.72 15.87
N ASP A 286 -6.30 -20.98 14.59
CA ASP A 286 -5.53 -20.12 13.70
C ASP A 286 -6.40 -18.97 13.13
N ALA A 287 -5.96 -17.73 13.34
CA ALA A 287 -6.57 -16.53 12.78
C ALA A 287 -5.73 -15.89 11.66
N SER A 288 -4.70 -16.57 11.16
CA SER A 288 -3.86 -16.09 10.07
C SER A 288 -4.66 -15.91 8.78
N GLY A 289 -4.38 -14.84 8.05
CA GLY A 289 -5.12 -14.52 6.84
C GLY A 289 -4.82 -13.14 6.27
N ILE A 290 -5.53 -12.84 5.19
CA ILE A 290 -5.42 -11.57 4.47
C ILE A 290 -6.20 -10.50 5.22
N VAL A 291 -5.57 -9.36 5.47
CA VAL A 291 -6.20 -8.16 6.01
C VAL A 291 -6.27 -7.12 4.90
N CYS A 292 -7.48 -6.64 4.60
CA CYS A 292 -7.69 -5.61 3.58
C CYS A 292 -8.61 -4.53 4.13
N ALA A 293 -8.17 -3.27 4.03
CA ALA A 293 -9.03 -2.12 4.22
C ALA A 293 -9.76 -1.77 2.91
N GLY A 294 -10.77 -0.93 3.01
CA GLY A 294 -11.48 -0.38 1.87
C GLY A 294 -12.67 0.47 2.28
N LEU A 295 -13.45 0.89 1.29
CA LEU A 295 -14.57 1.80 1.48
C LEU A 295 -15.90 1.06 1.59
N VAL A 296 -16.75 1.52 2.50
CA VAL A 296 -18.13 1.00 2.64
C VAL A 296 -18.96 1.36 1.40
N GLN A 297 -18.74 2.54 0.83
CA GLN A 297 -19.54 3.09 -0.29
C GLN A 297 -18.63 3.78 -1.32
N ALA A 298 -17.72 3.03 -1.94
CA ALA A 298 -16.74 3.57 -2.89
C ALA A 298 -17.34 4.39 -4.04
N TRP A 299 -18.57 4.07 -4.47
CA TRP A 299 -19.29 4.84 -5.49
C TRP A 299 -19.53 6.31 -5.10
N LYS A 300 -19.43 6.66 -3.82
CA LYS A 300 -19.48 8.05 -3.32
C LYS A 300 -18.13 8.76 -3.30
N LEU A 301 -17.01 8.04 -3.45
CA LEU A 301 -15.67 8.61 -3.27
C LEU A 301 -15.45 9.85 -4.14
N ALA A 302 -15.87 9.83 -5.41
CA ALA A 302 -15.73 10.99 -6.30
C ALA A 302 -16.45 12.25 -5.78
N ALA A 303 -17.58 12.09 -5.08
CA ALA A 303 -18.32 13.20 -4.47
C ALA A 303 -17.79 13.56 -3.06
N GLU A 304 -17.14 12.61 -2.39
CA GLU A 304 -16.67 12.74 -1.02
C GLU A 304 -15.18 13.06 -0.90
N ILE A 305 -14.40 12.99 -1.99
CA ILE A 305 -12.93 13.14 -1.99
C ILE A 305 -12.46 14.49 -1.46
N ASP A 306 -13.24 15.55 -1.64
CA ASP A 306 -12.85 16.89 -1.17
C ASP A 306 -13.22 17.11 0.30
N THR A 307 -14.44 16.75 0.71
CA THR A 307 -14.97 17.09 2.06
C THR A 307 -15.82 16.03 2.72
N GLY A 308 -16.13 14.93 2.01
CA GLY A 308 -17.03 13.89 2.50
C GLY A 308 -16.32 12.85 3.37
N PRO A 309 -17.10 12.01 4.08
CA PRO A 309 -16.57 11.12 5.10
C PRO A 309 -15.73 9.97 4.55
N ALA A 310 -15.99 9.47 3.34
CA ALA A 310 -15.37 8.28 2.75
C ALA A 310 -15.27 7.12 3.76
N ALA A 311 -16.44 6.64 4.20
CA ALA A 311 -16.58 5.62 5.24
C ALA A 311 -15.76 4.36 4.97
N SER A 312 -15.17 3.82 6.03
CA SER A 312 -14.09 2.83 5.97
C SER A 312 -14.49 1.49 6.61
N LEU A 313 -13.87 0.41 6.15
CA LEU A 313 -14.01 -0.92 6.75
C LEU A 313 -12.71 -1.73 6.66
N VAL A 314 -12.63 -2.81 7.42
CA VAL A 314 -11.53 -3.79 7.32
C VAL A 314 -12.06 -5.22 7.36
N TRP A 315 -11.61 -6.03 6.41
CA TRP A 315 -11.84 -7.47 6.34
C TRP A 315 -10.62 -8.25 6.87
N LEU A 316 -10.90 -9.33 7.61
CA LEU A 316 -9.97 -10.44 7.84
C LEU A 316 -10.48 -11.67 7.08
N THR A 317 -9.67 -12.17 6.16
CA THR A 317 -10.00 -13.29 5.27
C THR A 317 -9.09 -14.48 5.55
N THR A 318 -9.60 -15.49 6.25
CA THR A 318 -8.82 -16.66 6.67
C THR A 318 -9.08 -17.88 5.78
N PRO A 319 -8.09 -18.76 5.57
CA PRO A 319 -8.32 -20.06 4.93
C PRO A 319 -9.36 -20.89 5.70
N VAL A 320 -10.13 -21.72 5.01
CA VAL A 320 -10.99 -22.73 5.65
C VAL A 320 -10.21 -24.03 5.80
N PRO A 321 -9.97 -24.52 7.03
CA PRO A 321 -9.20 -25.74 7.26
C PRO A 321 -9.72 -26.93 6.44
N GLY A 322 -8.79 -27.65 5.81
CA GLY A 322 -9.09 -28.82 4.99
C GLY A 322 -9.81 -28.55 3.66
N LYS A 323 -10.05 -27.28 3.29
CA LYS A 323 -10.72 -26.92 2.03
C LYS A 323 -9.84 -26.02 1.17
N LYS A 324 -9.27 -26.60 0.11
CA LYS A 324 -8.48 -25.87 -0.89
C LYS A 324 -9.31 -24.73 -1.50
N ASN A 325 -8.72 -23.54 -1.61
CA ASN A 325 -9.32 -22.37 -2.24
C ASN A 325 -10.67 -21.93 -1.62
N LYS A 326 -10.92 -22.25 -0.35
CA LYS A 326 -12.08 -21.75 0.39
C LYS A 326 -11.63 -20.83 1.50
N TRP A 327 -12.31 -19.69 1.59
CA TRP A 327 -11.96 -18.59 2.47
C TRP A 327 -13.17 -18.15 3.30
N ARG A 328 -12.91 -17.75 4.54
CA ARG A 328 -13.89 -17.14 5.44
C ARG A 328 -13.57 -15.66 5.55
N LYS A 329 -14.52 -14.80 5.19
CA LYS A 329 -14.41 -13.34 5.31
C LYS A 329 -15.10 -12.89 6.59
N LYS A 330 -14.41 -12.13 7.43
CA LYS A 330 -14.93 -11.54 8.67
C LYS A 330 -14.71 -10.04 8.61
N LEU A 331 -15.79 -9.26 8.76
CA LEU A 331 -15.68 -7.82 8.97
C LEU A 331 -15.20 -7.59 10.40
N ILE A 332 -13.99 -7.04 10.57
CA ILE A 332 -13.37 -6.83 11.89
C ILE A 332 -13.41 -5.37 12.35
N PHE A 333 -13.65 -4.45 11.41
CA PHE A 333 -13.79 -3.03 11.70
C PHE A 333 -14.67 -2.34 10.66
N GLN A 334 -15.40 -1.31 11.11
CA GLN A 334 -16.13 -0.40 10.25
C GLN A 334 -16.29 0.95 10.96
N ASP A 335 -16.03 2.02 10.22
CA ASP A 335 -16.15 3.42 10.65
C ASP A 335 -16.96 4.20 9.62
N ASP A 336 -17.70 5.21 10.06
CA ASP A 336 -18.49 6.06 9.16
C ASP A 336 -17.67 7.21 8.54
N GLY A 337 -16.35 7.22 8.74
CA GLY A 337 -15.43 8.24 8.24
C GLY A 337 -15.05 9.29 9.29
N THR A 338 -15.58 9.17 10.52
CA THR A 338 -15.31 10.12 11.60
C THR A 338 -13.98 9.89 12.30
N LEU A 339 -13.49 8.64 12.36
CA LEU A 339 -12.20 8.30 12.95
C LEU A 339 -11.12 8.09 11.90
N ILE A 340 -11.46 7.40 10.81
CA ILE A 340 -10.55 7.13 9.69
C ILE A 340 -11.29 7.29 8.36
N ARG A 341 -10.75 8.15 7.51
CA ARG A 341 -11.32 8.50 6.22
C ARG A 341 -10.56 7.81 5.10
N SER A 342 -11.30 7.21 4.17
CA SER A 342 -10.73 6.61 2.98
C SER A 342 -9.67 5.56 3.27
N ALA A 343 -10.01 4.55 4.08
CA ALA A 343 -9.03 3.55 4.50
C ALA A 343 -8.50 2.70 3.34
N THR A 344 -7.17 2.56 3.29
CA THR A 344 -6.45 1.91 2.16
C THR A 344 -5.63 0.71 2.62
N THR A 345 -4.84 0.82 3.70
CA THR A 345 -4.13 -0.35 4.28
C THR A 345 -4.64 -0.64 5.68
N ALA A 346 -4.63 -1.92 6.03
CA ALA A 346 -4.77 -2.35 7.41
C ALA A 346 -3.84 -3.51 7.74
N LEU A 347 -3.32 -3.51 8.98
CA LEU A 347 -2.42 -4.52 9.50
C LEU A 347 -2.79 -4.88 10.95
N LEU A 348 -2.66 -6.17 11.28
CA LEU A 348 -2.89 -6.70 12.62
C LEU A 348 -1.57 -7.01 13.32
N LEU A 349 -1.42 -6.54 14.57
CA LEU A 349 -0.38 -6.99 15.50
C LEU A 349 -1.02 -7.74 16.65
N ALA A 350 -0.73 -9.03 16.78
CA ALA A 350 -1.30 -9.87 17.83
C ALA A 350 -0.86 -9.40 19.24
N ILE A 351 -1.80 -9.39 20.18
CA ILE A 351 -1.52 -9.14 21.60
C ILE A 351 -1.34 -10.50 22.27
N ASP A 352 -0.28 -10.68 23.08
CA ASP A 352 -0.10 -11.93 23.84
C ASP A 352 -1.33 -12.18 24.73
N PRO A 353 -2.04 -13.31 24.57
CA PRO A 353 -3.16 -13.64 25.43
C PRO A 353 -2.78 -13.64 26.92
N LYS A 354 -1.54 -13.97 27.29
CA LYS A 354 -1.07 -13.93 28.67
C LYS A 354 -1.07 -12.52 29.26
N GLU A 355 -0.86 -11.52 28.42
CA GLU A 355 -0.87 -10.10 28.79
C GLU A 355 -2.25 -9.45 28.64
N ASN A 356 -3.26 -10.22 28.20
CA ASN A 356 -4.57 -9.71 27.81
C ASN A 356 -5.75 -10.59 28.26
N ASP A 357 -5.73 -11.05 29.52
CA ASP A 357 -6.77 -11.87 30.15
C ASP A 357 -7.15 -13.16 29.37
N GLY A 358 -6.21 -13.74 28.62
CA GLY A 358 -6.45 -14.89 27.73
C GLY A 358 -7.26 -14.55 26.47
N LYS A 359 -7.60 -13.27 26.23
CA LYS A 359 -8.39 -12.86 25.07
C LYS A 359 -7.52 -12.83 23.83
N LYS A 360 -8.06 -13.42 22.76
CA LYS A 360 -7.45 -13.41 21.44
C LYS A 360 -7.79 -12.11 20.71
N GLN A 361 -6.90 -11.12 20.86
CA GLN A 361 -7.04 -9.78 20.31
C GLN A 361 -5.78 -9.34 19.60
N ALA A 362 -5.94 -8.30 18.79
CA ALA A 362 -4.84 -7.65 18.09
C ALA A 362 -5.06 -6.13 18.07
N TRP A 363 -3.96 -5.40 17.93
CA TRP A 363 -3.98 -4.02 17.48
C TRP A 363 -4.18 -4.00 15.97
N LEU A 364 -5.28 -3.40 15.53
CA LEU A 364 -5.59 -3.14 14.14
C LEU A 364 -5.13 -1.72 13.79
N TRP A 365 -4.12 -1.63 12.95
CA TRP A 365 -3.56 -0.40 12.40
C TRP A 365 -4.24 -0.13 11.05
N ILE A 366 -4.73 1.09 10.84
CA ILE A 366 -5.50 1.47 9.66
C ILE A 366 -4.99 2.81 9.13
N THR A 367 -4.62 2.83 7.86
CA THR A 367 -4.17 4.01 7.13
C THR A 367 -5.26 4.49 6.17
N GLY A 368 -5.09 5.66 5.55
CA GLY A 368 -6.03 6.15 4.55
C GLY A 368 -5.45 7.27 3.69
N CYS A 369 -5.79 7.25 2.40
CA CYS A 369 -5.21 8.12 1.38
C CYS A 369 -5.67 9.59 1.43
N LEU A 370 -6.63 9.90 2.31
CA LEU A 370 -7.21 11.23 2.57
C LEU A 370 -7.42 11.49 4.07
N SER A 371 -6.67 10.75 4.90
CA SER A 371 -6.82 10.76 6.36
C SER A 371 -5.85 11.73 7.02
N ALA A 372 -6.34 12.44 8.04
CA ALA A 372 -5.48 13.34 8.82
C ALA A 372 -4.41 12.59 9.63
N ARG A 373 -4.64 11.30 9.92
CA ARG A 373 -3.79 10.43 10.73
C ARG A 373 -4.24 8.98 10.63
N MET A 374 -3.32 8.08 10.91
CA MET A 374 -3.53 6.65 11.09
C MET A 374 -4.30 6.38 12.39
N LEU A 375 -5.18 5.38 12.31
CA LEU A 375 -6.02 4.91 13.42
C LEU A 375 -5.52 3.56 13.91
N VAL A 376 -5.44 3.38 15.23
CA VAL A 376 -5.12 2.10 15.86
C VAL A 376 -6.20 1.73 16.85
N VAL A 377 -6.73 0.51 16.73
CA VAL A 377 -7.83 0.06 17.55
C VAL A 377 -7.66 -1.39 17.98
N LYS A 378 -8.09 -1.73 19.19
CA LYS A 378 -8.09 -3.13 19.65
C LYS A 378 -9.29 -3.88 19.09
N VAL A 379 -9.06 -5.03 18.45
CA VAL A 379 -10.10 -5.88 17.84
C VAL A 379 -9.99 -7.35 18.27
N ASN A 380 -11.12 -8.06 18.22
CA ASN A 380 -11.17 -9.51 18.43
C ASN A 380 -10.89 -10.23 17.10
N ILE A 381 -9.83 -11.02 17.06
CA ILE A 381 -9.44 -11.80 15.87
C ILE A 381 -9.95 -13.22 15.97
#